data_AF-A0A822BRK8-F1
#
_entry.id   AF-A0A822BRK8-F1
#
_cell.length_a   1.000
_cell.length_b   1.000
_cell.length_c   1.000
_cell.angle_alpha   90.00
_cell.angle_beta   90.00
_cell.angle_gamma   90.00
#
_symmetry.space_group_name_H-M   'P 1'
#
loop_
_entity.id
_entity.type
_entity.pdbx_description
1 polymer ?
#
loop_
_entity_poly.entity_id
_entity_poly.type
_entity_poly.pdbx_seq_one_letter_code
_entity_poly.pdbx_strand_id
1 'polypeptide(L)'
;VKSKVDQLCRQFVQGIELNENDLINNYSPIVLANAIKKYLRELPVPLLLIVESSYSSTIIQNELMNIGKEIYTTSNQISTRINERLREIIEQRISKHARLALIHLLKHLHLVSLSEQENQMSAVNLGIVFGPTLFKSQQR
;
A
#
# COMPACT_ATOMS: atom_id res chain seq x y z
N VAL A 1 -11.86 2.06 25.21
CA VAL A 1 -11.49 0.66 24.85
C VAL A 1 -10.58 0.72 23.62
N LYS A 2 -9.29 0.36 23.73
CA LYS A 2 -8.36 0.38 22.59
C LYS A 2 -8.79 -0.68 21.57
N SER A 3 -8.88 -0.33 20.29
CA SER A 3 -9.27 -1.30 19.24
C SER A 3 -8.24 -2.43 19.17
N LYS A 4 -8.67 -3.68 18.86
CA LYS A 4 -7.74 -4.80 18.60
C LYS A 4 -6.67 -4.43 17.56
N VAL A 5 -7.02 -3.56 16.61
CA VAL A 5 -6.10 -2.99 15.62
C VAL A 5 -4.99 -2.17 16.30
N ASP A 6 -5.33 -1.32 17.28
CA ASP A 6 -4.34 -0.50 17.99
C ASP A 6 -3.43 -1.35 18.87
N GLN A 7 -3.97 -2.43 19.44
CA GLN A 7 -3.19 -3.39 20.21
C GLN A 7 -2.17 -4.07 19.31
N LEU A 8 -2.60 -4.64 18.19
CA LEU A 8 -1.72 -5.34 17.26
C LEU A 8 -0.63 -4.41 16.70
N CYS A 9 -0.99 -3.20 16.26
CA CYS A 9 0.00 -2.23 15.78
C CYS A 9 1.03 -1.87 16.88
N ARG A 10 0.60 -1.69 18.13
CA ARG A 10 1.54 -1.42 19.24
C ARG A 10 2.50 -2.59 19.47
N GLN A 11 2.00 -3.82 19.42
CA GLN A 11 2.85 -5.01 19.60
C GLN A 11 3.95 -5.06 18.54
N PHE A 12 3.61 -4.83 17.26
CA PHE A 12 4.61 -4.78 16.19
C PHE A 12 5.63 -3.64 16.36
N VAL A 13 5.18 -2.43 16.75
CA VAL A 13 6.10 -1.30 17.00
C VAL A 13 7.03 -1.55 18.18
N GLN A 14 6.59 -2.31 19.17
CA GLN A 14 7.40 -2.72 20.33
C GLN A 14 8.35 -3.89 20.02
N GLY A 15 8.34 -4.43 18.80
CA GLY A 15 9.19 -5.56 18.41
C GLY A 15 8.72 -6.89 19.01
N ILE A 16 7.46 -7.02 19.41
CA ILE A 16 6.90 -8.30 19.85
C ILE A 16 6.77 -9.20 18.63
N GLU A 17 7.51 -10.30 18.63
CA GLU A 17 7.39 -11.35 17.61
C GLU A 17 6.11 -12.17 17.86
N LEU A 18 5.17 -12.08 16.92
CA LEU A 18 3.95 -12.89 16.89
C LEU A 18 4.11 -13.92 15.78
N ASN A 19 3.98 -15.19 16.11
CA ASN A 19 3.99 -16.24 15.10
C ASN A 19 2.62 -16.33 14.40
N GLU A 20 2.53 -17.18 13.37
CA GLU A 20 1.30 -17.37 12.61
C GLU A 20 0.11 -17.80 13.47
N ASN A 21 0.33 -18.71 14.44
CA ASN A 21 -0.73 -19.16 15.35
C ASN A 21 -1.21 -18.03 16.27
N ASP A 22 -0.31 -17.17 16.75
CA ASP A 22 -0.69 -15.99 17.54
C ASP A 22 -1.60 -15.06 16.74
N LEU A 23 -1.33 -14.91 15.44
CA LEU A 23 -2.12 -14.05 14.56
C LEU A 23 -3.48 -14.66 14.23
N ILE A 24 -3.51 -15.90 13.73
CA ILE A 24 -4.73 -16.55 13.23
C ILE A 24 -5.72 -16.84 14.38
N ASN A 25 -5.23 -17.23 15.56
CA ASN A 25 -6.11 -17.58 16.67
C ASN A 25 -6.71 -16.36 17.40
N ASN A 26 -6.02 -15.20 17.38
CA ASN A 26 -6.43 -14.04 18.18
C ASN A 26 -7.05 -12.90 17.36
N TYR A 27 -6.80 -12.86 16.05
CA TYR A 27 -7.18 -11.75 15.18
C TYR A 27 -7.95 -12.22 13.95
N SER A 28 -9.10 -11.60 13.68
CA SER A 28 -9.82 -11.86 12.44
C SER A 28 -9.09 -11.25 11.23
N PRO A 29 -9.32 -11.77 10.00
CA PRO A 29 -8.71 -11.21 8.79
C PRO A 29 -8.94 -9.71 8.62
N ILE A 30 -10.11 -9.21 9.03
CA ILE A 30 -10.46 -7.79 9.00
C ILE A 30 -9.56 -6.98 9.93
N VAL A 31 -9.26 -7.49 11.13
CA VAL A 31 -8.37 -6.81 12.08
C VAL A 31 -6.94 -6.78 11.55
N LEU A 32 -6.45 -7.88 10.98
CA LEU A 32 -5.12 -7.95 10.35
C LEU A 32 -5.01 -6.95 9.19
N ALA A 33 -5.99 -6.94 8.28
CA ALA A 33 -6.02 -6.01 7.16
C ALA A 33 -6.07 -4.53 7.63
N ASN A 34 -6.85 -4.25 8.68
CA ASN A 34 -6.92 -2.91 9.27
C ASN A 34 -5.61 -2.52 9.97
N ALA A 35 -4.90 -3.45 10.59
CA ALA A 35 -3.60 -3.19 11.20
C ALA A 35 -2.54 -2.85 10.15
N ILE A 36 -2.50 -3.57 9.03
CA ILE A 36 -1.62 -3.23 7.89
C ILE A 36 -1.93 -1.82 7.37
N LYS A 37 -3.21 -1.51 7.10
CA LYS A 37 -3.63 -0.19 6.62
C LYS A 37 -3.29 0.92 7.62
N LYS A 38 -3.47 0.65 8.92
CA LYS A 38 -3.15 1.60 9.98
C LYS A 38 -1.64 1.85 10.04
N TYR A 39 -0.83 0.80 10.08
CA TYR A 39 0.62 0.90 10.15
C TYR A 39 1.18 1.73 8.99
N LEU A 40 0.76 1.44 7.76
CA LEU A 40 1.19 2.17 6.56
C LEU A 40 0.80 3.65 6.60
N ARG A 41 -0.40 3.97 7.11
CA ARG A 41 -0.89 5.34 7.22
C ARG A 41 -0.17 6.17 8.29
N GLU A 42 0.37 5.50 9.32
CA GLU A 42 1.10 6.13 10.43
C GLU A 42 2.60 6.30 10.16
N LEU A 43 3.10 5.81 9.01
CA LEU A 43 4.48 6.07 8.60
C LEU A 43 4.75 7.58 8.54
N PRO A 44 5.97 8.04 8.93
CA PRO A 44 6.33 9.46 8.85
C PRO A 44 6.24 10.02 7.42
N VAL A 45 6.53 9.16 6.44
CA VAL A 45 6.43 9.44 5.01
C VAL A 45 5.62 8.31 4.37
N PRO A 46 4.62 8.59 3.51
CA PRO A 46 3.83 7.56 2.84
C PRO A 46 4.71 6.59 2.04
N LEU A 47 4.35 5.31 2.01
CA LEU A 47 5.20 4.25 1.44
C LEU A 47 5.67 4.54 0.00
N LEU A 48 4.79 5.07 -0.87
CA LEU A 48 5.13 5.42 -2.26
C LEU A 48 6.01 6.68 -2.40
N LEU A 49 6.27 7.38 -1.30
CA LEU A 49 7.04 8.62 -1.26
C LEU A 49 8.36 8.46 -0.50
N ILE A 50 8.67 7.26 0.00
CA ILE A 50 9.98 6.91 0.56
C ILE A 50 10.92 6.57 -0.60
N VAL A 51 11.54 7.61 -1.15
CA VAL A 51 12.35 7.58 -2.38
C VAL A 51 13.86 7.50 -2.09
N GLU A 52 14.65 7.09 -3.09
CA GLU A 52 16.12 7.17 -3.03
C GLU A 52 16.58 8.64 -2.94
N SER A 53 17.75 8.90 -2.34
CA SER A 53 18.22 10.26 -2.00
C SER A 53 18.42 11.19 -3.20
N SER A 54 18.55 10.65 -4.40
CA SER A 54 18.68 11.39 -5.65
C SER A 54 17.33 11.90 -6.21
N TYR A 55 16.20 11.51 -5.62
CA TYR A 55 14.88 11.86 -6.10
C TYR A 55 14.10 12.69 -5.08
N SER A 56 13.18 13.51 -5.58
CA SER A 56 12.26 14.30 -4.76
C SER A 56 10.92 13.59 -4.65
N SER A 57 10.45 13.36 -3.42
CA SER A 57 9.13 12.78 -3.14
C SER A 57 7.99 13.60 -3.77
N THR A 58 8.10 14.93 -3.79
CA THR A 58 7.13 15.82 -4.43
C THR A 58 7.06 15.61 -5.95
N ILE A 59 8.21 15.42 -6.61
CA ILE A 59 8.25 15.14 -8.05
C ILE A 59 7.59 13.79 -8.34
N ILE A 60 7.94 12.75 -7.58
CA ILE A 60 7.33 11.41 -7.72
C ILE A 60 5.82 11.46 -7.49
N GLN A 61 5.36 12.19 -6.48
CA GLN A 61 3.94 12.35 -6.20
C GLN A 61 3.19 12.99 -7.37
N ASN A 62 3.73 14.07 -7.93
CA ASN A 62 3.14 14.77 -9.08
C ASN A 62 3.12 13.87 -10.33
N GLU A 63 4.19 13.12 -10.58
CA GLU A 63 4.27 12.22 -11.71
C GLU A 63 3.24 11.09 -11.62
N LEU A 64 3.12 10.44 -10.45
CA LEU A 64 2.09 9.42 -10.20
C LEU A 64 0.68 9.99 -10.34
N MET A 65 0.42 11.22 -9.89
CA MET A 65 -0.88 11.87 -10.06
C MET A 65 -1.18 12.14 -11.54
N ASN A 66 -0.18 12.54 -12.33
CA ASN A 66 -0.33 12.75 -13.77
C ASN A 66 -0.60 11.43 -14.51
N ILE A 67 0.09 10.35 -14.13
CA ILE A 67 -0.21 9.00 -14.66
C ILE A 67 -1.65 8.60 -14.35
N GLY A 68 -2.11 8.82 -13.11
CA GLY A 68 -3.49 8.53 -12.73
C GLY A 68 -4.51 9.31 -13.55
N LYS A 69 -4.25 10.60 -13.83
CA LYS A 69 -5.10 11.42 -14.72
C LYS A 69 -5.10 10.89 -16.15
N GLU A 70 -3.94 10.51 -16.68
CA GLU A 70 -3.79 9.95 -18.02
C GLU A 70 -4.63 8.68 -18.17
N ILE A 71 -4.51 7.73 -17.23
CA ILE A 71 -5.30 6.49 -17.20
C ILE A 71 -6.81 6.81 -17.14
N TYR A 72 -7.22 7.78 -16.33
CA TYR A 72 -8.62 8.17 -16.25
C TYR A 72 -9.14 8.74 -17.58
N THR A 73 -8.37 9.61 -18.24
CA THR A 73 -8.74 10.20 -19.54
C THR A 73 -8.80 9.18 -20.67
N THR A 74 -8.02 8.10 -20.59
CA THR A 74 -8.05 7.01 -21.57
C THR A 74 -9.06 5.91 -21.22
N SER A 75 -10.04 6.20 -20.36
CA SER A 75 -11.06 5.22 -19.92
C SER A 75 -10.45 3.94 -19.34
N ASN A 76 -9.43 4.09 -18.50
CA ASN A 76 -8.67 3.01 -17.85
C ASN A 76 -7.84 2.12 -18.80
N GLN A 77 -7.56 2.58 -20.02
CA GLN A 77 -6.63 1.88 -20.91
C GLN A 77 -5.19 2.15 -20.47
N ILE A 78 -4.53 1.10 -19.98
CA ILE A 78 -3.11 1.13 -19.58
C ILE A 78 -2.25 0.81 -20.80
N SER A 79 -1.57 1.81 -21.34
CA SER A 79 -0.62 1.64 -22.43
C SER A 79 0.71 1.06 -21.94
N THR A 80 1.50 0.48 -22.86
CA THR A 80 2.87 0.03 -22.58
C THR A 80 3.72 1.15 -21.96
N ARG A 81 3.56 2.38 -22.48
CA ARG A 81 4.26 3.57 -21.97
C ARG A 81 3.92 3.87 -20.50
N ILE A 82 2.65 3.74 -20.12
CA ILE A 82 2.24 3.94 -18.71
C ILE A 82 2.87 2.87 -17.82
N ASN A 83 2.86 1.60 -18.26
CA ASN A 83 3.48 0.50 -17.53
C ASN A 83 4.98 0.69 -17.34
N GLU A 84 5.70 1.10 -18.40
CA GLU A 84 7.14 1.36 -18.34
C GLU A 84 7.47 2.47 -17.35
N ARG A 85 6.71 3.58 -17.36
CA ARG A 85 6.90 4.69 -16.40
C ARG A 85 6.63 4.28 -14.96
N LEU A 86 5.54 3.55 -14.71
CA LEU A 86 5.24 3.02 -13.37
C LEU A 86 6.33 2.08 -12.90
N ARG A 87 6.82 1.22 -13.78
CA ARG A 87 7.93 0.30 -13.50
C ARG A 87 9.20 1.06 -13.16
N GLU A 88 9.58 2.05 -13.95
CA GLU A 88 10.76 2.88 -13.69
C GLU A 88 10.69 3.57 -12.32
N ILE A 89 9.54 4.18 -12.00
CA ILE A 89 9.34 4.82 -10.69
C ILE A 89 9.54 3.81 -9.56
N ILE A 90 8.86 2.66 -9.63
CA ILE A 90 8.91 1.64 -8.57
C ILE A 90 10.29 1.02 -8.47
N GLU A 91 10.95 0.70 -9.59
CA GLU A 91 12.21 -0.02 -9.60
C GLU A 91 13.42 0.88 -9.35
N GLN A 92 13.40 2.14 -9.77
CA GLN A 92 14.60 2.99 -9.74
C GLN A 92 14.52 4.13 -8.73
N ARG A 93 13.32 4.59 -8.39
CA ARG A 93 13.13 5.84 -7.64
C ARG A 93 12.60 5.63 -6.22
N ILE A 94 11.80 4.58 -6.00
CA ILE A 94 11.40 4.17 -4.65
C ILE A 94 12.57 3.49 -3.95
N SER A 95 12.79 3.83 -2.67
CA SER A 95 13.89 3.26 -1.89
C SER A 95 13.81 1.74 -1.83
N LYS A 96 14.96 1.05 -1.82
CA LYS A 96 15.02 -0.43 -1.79
C LYS A 96 14.07 -1.07 -0.76
N HIS A 97 14.05 -0.57 0.47
CA HIS A 97 13.21 -1.12 1.55
C HIS A 97 11.72 -0.86 1.31
N ALA A 98 11.34 0.36 0.93
CA ALA A 98 9.95 0.70 0.64
C ALA A 98 9.43 -0.07 -0.58
N ARG A 99 10.27 -0.24 -1.61
CA ARG A 99 9.98 -1.04 -2.81
C ARG A 99 9.69 -2.50 -2.46
N LEU A 100 10.50 -3.11 -1.60
CA LEU A 100 10.25 -4.49 -1.16
C LEU A 100 8.91 -4.62 -0.43
N ALA A 101 8.61 -3.73 0.51
CA ALA A 101 7.33 -3.72 1.21
C ALA A 101 6.15 -3.49 0.25
N LEU A 102 6.28 -2.55 -0.68
CA LEU A 102 5.28 -2.25 -1.71
C LEU A 102 5.00 -3.46 -2.60
N ILE A 103 6.04 -4.14 -3.11
CA ILE A 103 5.87 -5.32 -3.96
C ILE A 103 5.16 -6.44 -3.21
N HIS A 104 5.51 -6.69 -1.93
CA HIS A 104 4.82 -7.69 -1.12
C HIS A 104 3.34 -7.35 -0.94
N LEU A 105 3.04 -6.08 -0.62
CA LEU A 105 1.66 -5.61 -0.50
C LEU A 105 0.90 -5.77 -1.83
N LEU A 106 1.45 -5.28 -2.94
CA LEU A 106 0.79 -5.35 -4.24
C LEU A 106 0.56 -6.78 -4.73
N LYS A 107 1.52 -7.70 -4.49
CA LYS A 107 1.33 -9.13 -4.75
C LYS A 107 0.18 -9.70 -3.92
N HIS A 108 0.12 -9.39 -2.63
CA HIS A 108 -0.98 -9.82 -1.77
C HIS A 108 -2.33 -9.27 -2.25
N LEU A 109 -2.41 -7.97 -2.56
CA LEU A 109 -3.65 -7.35 -3.06
C LEU A 109 -4.07 -7.94 -4.42
N HIS A 110 -3.12 -8.27 -5.29
CA HIS A 110 -3.43 -8.96 -6.53
C HIS A 110 -4.07 -10.33 -6.25
N LEU A 111 -3.51 -11.13 -5.34
CA LEU A 111 -4.11 -12.42 -4.95
C LEU A 111 -5.53 -12.23 -4.37
N VAL A 112 -5.74 -11.21 -3.55
CA VAL A 112 -7.09 -10.86 -3.04
C VAL A 112 -8.04 -10.54 -4.19
N SER A 113 -7.61 -9.79 -5.20
CA SER A 113 -8.45 -9.46 -6.36
C SER A 113 -8.79 -10.67 -7.23
N LEU A 114 -7.97 -11.72 -7.23
CA LEU A 114 -8.29 -12.95 -7.96
C LEU A 114 -9.47 -13.71 -7.33
N SER A 115 -9.78 -13.41 -6.06
CA SER A 115 -10.92 -14.00 -5.33
C SER A 115 -12.13 -13.05 -5.25
N GLU A 116 -12.25 -12.10 -6.20
CA GLU A 116 -13.31 -11.08 -6.22
C GLU A 116 -14.73 -11.66 -6.11
N GLN A 117 -14.99 -12.82 -6.71
CA GLN A 117 -16.31 -13.46 -6.66
C GLN A 117 -16.76 -13.80 -5.23
N GLU A 118 -15.81 -14.11 -4.35
CA GLU A 118 -16.08 -14.48 -2.96
C GLU A 118 -15.99 -13.28 -2.01
N ASN A 119 -15.00 -12.41 -2.22
CA ASN A 119 -14.69 -11.33 -1.29
C ASN A 119 -15.16 -9.92 -1.74
N GLN A 120 -15.68 -9.78 -2.96
CA GLN A 120 -16.17 -8.52 -3.55
C GLN A 120 -15.11 -7.42 -3.68
N MET A 121 -13.82 -7.77 -3.62
CA MET A 121 -12.70 -6.84 -3.67
C MET A 121 -11.98 -6.91 -5.02
N SER A 122 -12.52 -6.21 -6.02
CA SER A 122 -11.82 -5.98 -7.29
C SER A 122 -10.53 -5.19 -7.10
N ALA A 123 -9.66 -5.19 -8.12
CA ALA A 123 -8.47 -4.33 -8.13
C ALA A 123 -8.82 -2.84 -7.95
N VAL A 124 -9.96 -2.40 -8.47
CA VAL A 124 -10.47 -1.02 -8.30
C VAL A 124 -10.88 -0.78 -6.85
N ASN A 125 -11.64 -1.68 -6.23
CA ASN A 125 -12.06 -1.55 -4.83
C ASN A 125 -10.86 -1.52 -3.88
N LEU A 126 -9.86 -2.38 -4.13
CA LEU A 126 -8.60 -2.38 -3.38
C LEU A 126 -7.82 -1.08 -3.59
N GLY A 127 -7.79 -0.54 -4.81
CA GLY A 127 -7.19 0.76 -5.12
C GLY A 127 -7.85 1.92 -4.36
N ILE A 128 -9.18 1.91 -4.21
CA ILE A 128 -9.91 2.92 -3.43
C ILE A 128 -9.53 2.83 -1.93
N VAL A 129 -9.39 1.61 -1.40
CA VAL A 129 -9.06 1.38 0.03
C VAL A 129 -7.58 1.69 0.34
N PHE A 130 -6.67 1.24 -0.50
CA PHE A 130 -5.22 1.35 -0.27
C PHE A 130 -4.59 2.59 -0.88
N GLY A 131 -5.18 3.21 -1.91
CA GLY A 131 -4.67 4.42 -2.54
C GLY A 131 -4.37 5.53 -1.54
N PRO A 132 -5.35 5.98 -0.73
CA PRO A 132 -5.10 6.99 0.31
C PRO A 132 -4.00 6.57 1.31
N THR A 133 -3.98 5.29 1.67
CA THR A 133 -2.99 4.70 2.61
C THR A 133 -1.56 4.77 2.07
N LEU A 134 -1.38 4.65 0.75
CA LEU A 134 -0.06 4.65 0.11
C LEU A 134 0.43 6.05 -0.31
N PHE A 135 -0.49 6.99 -0.55
CA PHE A 135 -0.20 8.32 -1.11
C PHE A 135 -0.24 9.46 -0.10
N LYS A 136 -0.98 9.34 1.01
CA LYS A 136 -1.24 10.44 1.94
C LYS A 136 -0.99 9.98 3.38
N SER A 137 -0.19 10.75 4.12
CA SER A 137 -0.19 10.65 5.57
C SER A 137 -1.50 11.25 6.08
N GLN A 138 -2.07 10.70 7.15
CA GLN A 138 -3.08 11.46 7.89
C GLN A 138 -2.38 12.67 8.50
N GLN A 139 -2.91 13.87 8.26
CA GLN A 139 -2.57 15.02 9.08
C GLN A 139 -2.87 14.60 10.53
N ARG A 140 -1.81 14.57 11.35
CA ARG A 140 -1.94 14.35 12.79
C ARG A 140 -2.67 15.51 13.43
#